data_AF-A0A8J4F124-F1
#
_entry.id   AF-A0A8J4F124-F1
#
_cell.length_a   1.000
_cell.length_b   1.000
_cell.length_c   1.000
_cell.angle_alpha   90.00
_cell.angle_beta   90.00
_cell.angle_gamma   90.00
#
_symmetry.space_group_name_H-M   'P 1'
#
loop_
_entity.id
_entity.type
_entity.pdbx_description
1 polymer ?
#
loop_
_entity_poly.entity_id
_entity_poly.type
_entity_poly.pdbx_seq_one_letter_code
_entity_poly.pdbx_strand_id
1 'polypeptide(L)'
;MPIYHVYGSPVAVVYPLVFPLVFPRPQLRLAGNAHAAQQDFRQAINCYSQALQLGPSVGTHMLYSNRSAVYLQEGDKDAALADAQRAVEYAPPGFHNAAIRLIDTLFALGRFDEAAELCKRTADQDSSFKFREEYTAIKKALQSVGQQV
;
A
#
# COMPACT_ATOMS: atom_id res chain seq x y z
N MET A 1 41.88 -3.91 -40.06
CA MET A 1 41.42 -4.44 -38.75
C MET A 1 41.79 -3.42 -37.67
N PRO A 2 40.91 -2.50 -37.26
CA PRO A 2 41.22 -1.56 -36.17
C PRO A 2 40.90 -2.20 -34.81
N ILE A 3 41.85 -2.06 -33.89
CA ILE A 3 41.80 -2.52 -32.50
C ILE A 3 41.22 -1.36 -31.67
N TYR A 4 40.16 -1.61 -30.89
CA TYR A 4 39.55 -0.62 -30.01
C TYR A 4 40.42 -0.41 -28.76
N HIS A 5 40.95 0.80 -28.58
CA HIS A 5 41.52 1.26 -27.30
C HIS A 5 40.74 2.46 -26.77
N VAL A 6 39.91 2.16 -25.77
CA VAL A 6 39.52 2.94 -24.58
C VAL A 6 39.46 4.47 -24.73
N TYR A 7 38.24 4.99 -24.86
CA TYR A 7 37.93 6.40 -24.63
C TYR A 7 38.28 6.80 -23.18
N GLY A 8 39.12 7.83 -23.05
CA GLY A 8 39.36 8.51 -21.80
C GLY A 8 38.19 9.42 -21.41
N SER A 9 37.87 9.42 -20.12
CA SER A 9 37.44 10.58 -19.33
C SER A 9 37.30 10.16 -17.86
N PRO A 10 38.12 10.66 -16.91
CA PRO A 10 37.78 10.61 -15.51
C PRO A 10 36.98 11.88 -15.20
N VAL A 11 35.67 11.87 -15.42
CA VAL A 11 34.82 12.86 -14.74
C VAL A 11 34.63 12.33 -13.33
N ALA A 12 35.60 12.64 -12.48
CA ALA A 12 35.45 12.49 -11.04
C ALA A 12 34.36 13.46 -10.58
N VAL A 13 33.11 12.99 -10.61
CA VAL A 13 32.02 13.65 -9.90
C VAL A 13 32.33 13.48 -8.42
N VAL A 14 32.90 14.54 -7.83
CA VAL A 14 33.09 14.66 -6.39
C VAL A 14 31.70 14.77 -5.78
N TYR A 15 31.09 13.64 -5.46
CA TYR A 15 29.95 13.62 -4.55
C TYR A 15 30.47 14.12 -3.20
N PRO A 16 29.97 15.24 -2.65
CA PRO A 16 30.30 15.62 -1.29
C PRO A 16 29.92 14.47 -0.35
N LEU A 17 30.81 14.16 0.60
CA LEU A 17 30.71 13.11 1.64
C LEU A 17 29.60 13.40 2.67
N VAL A 18 28.41 13.71 2.20
CA VAL A 18 27.17 13.69 2.96
C VAL A 18 26.23 12.83 2.12
N PHE A 19 26.38 11.50 2.19
CA PHE A 19 25.28 10.63 1.78
C PHE A 19 24.11 11.06 2.67
N PRO A 20 23.03 11.66 2.15
CA PRO A 20 21.80 11.71 2.94
C PRO A 20 21.53 10.26 3.36
N LEU A 21 21.24 10.05 4.64
CA LEU A 21 20.80 8.75 5.17
C LEU A 21 19.45 8.41 4.52
N VAL A 22 19.47 8.10 3.22
CA VAL A 22 18.33 7.62 2.47
C VAL A 22 18.22 6.17 2.88
N PHE A 23 17.39 5.94 3.89
CA PHE A 23 17.06 4.60 4.29
C PHE A 23 16.49 3.85 3.08
N PRO A 24 16.95 2.62 2.82
CA PRO A 24 16.40 1.87 1.71
C PRO A 24 14.93 1.53 2.00
N ARG A 25 14.14 1.37 0.93
CA ARG A 25 12.68 1.14 1.02
C ARG A 25 12.30 0.03 2.04
N PRO A 26 12.97 -1.13 2.10
CA PRO A 26 12.62 -2.17 3.08
C PRO A 26 12.77 -1.70 4.52
N GLN A 27 13.82 -0.93 4.86
CA GLN A 27 14.02 -0.39 6.20
C GLN A 27 12.93 0.62 6.55
N LEU A 28 12.58 1.52 5.64
CA LEU A 28 11.49 2.48 5.85
C LEU A 28 10.14 1.78 6.04
N ARG A 29 9.86 0.73 5.26
CA ARG A 29 8.66 -0.10 5.44
C ARG A 29 8.62 -0.76 6.81
N LEU A 30 9.74 -1.35 7.26
CA LEU A 30 9.81 -2.02 8.56
C LEU A 30 9.68 -1.02 9.71
N ALA A 31 10.33 0.15 9.62
CA ALA A 31 10.17 1.22 10.59
C ALA A 31 8.71 1.70 10.64
N GLY A 32 8.09 1.92 9.48
CA GLY A 32 6.68 2.29 9.40
C GLY A 32 5.75 1.26 10.05
N ASN A 33 6.00 -0.03 9.80
CA ASN A 33 5.25 -1.12 10.42
C ASN A 33 5.44 -1.14 11.95
N ALA A 34 6.67 -0.90 12.43
CA ALA A 34 6.97 -0.88 13.85
C ALA A 34 6.31 0.30 14.57
N HIS A 35 6.34 1.50 13.99
CA HIS A 35 5.61 2.66 14.51
C HIS A 35 4.09 2.45 14.49
N ALA A 36 3.55 1.84 13.43
CA ALA A 36 2.14 1.52 13.34
C ALA A 36 1.70 0.54 14.45
N ALA A 37 2.52 -0.47 14.76
CA ALA A 37 2.26 -1.40 15.86
C ALA A 37 2.30 -0.72 17.24
N GLN A 38 3.06 0.37 17.38
CA GLN A 38 3.11 1.20 18.59
C GLN A 38 2.03 2.30 18.62
N GLN A 39 1.13 2.33 17.63
CA GLN A 39 0.14 3.39 17.43
C GLN A 39 0.74 4.79 17.27
N ASP A 40 2.02 4.88 16.90
CA ASP A 40 2.68 6.12 16.52
C ASP A 40 2.38 6.41 15.04
N PHE A 41 1.13 6.78 14.78
CA PHE A 41 0.60 6.93 13.42
C PHE A 41 1.38 7.96 12.60
N ARG A 42 1.76 9.08 13.21
CA ARG A 42 2.52 10.13 12.54
C ARG A 42 3.87 9.63 12.03
N GLN A 43 4.64 8.92 12.86
CA GLN A 43 5.92 8.38 12.41
C GLN A 43 5.75 7.25 11.41
N ALA A 44 4.73 6.41 11.57
CA ALA A 44 4.41 5.37 10.60
C ALA A 44 4.13 5.96 9.22
N ILE A 45 3.27 6.99 9.14
CA ILE A 45 2.94 7.71 7.91
C ILE A 45 4.18 8.36 7.31
N ASN A 46 5.03 8.99 8.13
CA ASN A 46 6.28 9.59 7.66
C ASN A 46 7.20 8.55 7.01
N CYS A 47 7.44 7.42 7.68
CA CYS A 47 8.27 6.33 7.14
C CYS A 47 7.72 5.79 5.81
N TYR A 48 6.42 5.52 5.72
CA TYR A 48 5.81 5.06 4.47
C TYR A 48 5.88 6.13 3.37
N SER A 49 5.68 7.40 3.72
CA SER A 49 5.74 8.52 2.76
C SER A 49 7.14 8.71 2.20
N GLN A 50 8.17 8.64 3.04
CA GLN A 50 9.58 8.63 2.59
C GLN A 50 9.84 7.44 1.66
N ALA A 51 9.33 6.25 1.99
CA ALA A 51 9.48 5.07 1.14
C ALA A 51 8.83 5.28 -0.23
N LEU A 52 7.66 5.93 -0.29
CA LEU A 52 6.95 6.25 -1.52
C LEU A 52 7.62 7.36 -2.35
N GLN A 53 8.32 8.30 -1.71
CA GLN A 53 9.11 9.35 -2.37
C GLN A 53 10.29 8.79 -3.17
N LEU A 54 10.77 7.59 -2.85
CA LEU A 54 11.79 6.88 -3.64
C LEU A 54 11.29 6.41 -5.02
N GLY A 55 10.05 6.74 -5.39
CA GLY A 55 9.41 6.40 -6.65
C GLY A 55 8.67 5.05 -6.60
N PRO A 56 7.96 4.66 -7.67
CA PRO A 56 7.32 3.34 -7.75
C PRO A 56 8.34 2.21 -7.95
N SER A 57 8.22 1.14 -7.17
CA SER A 57 8.96 -0.13 -7.35
C SER A 57 8.14 -1.35 -6.90
N VAL A 58 8.72 -2.55 -6.98
CA VAL A 58 8.16 -3.75 -6.34
C VAL A 58 7.84 -3.46 -4.87
N GLY A 59 6.63 -3.83 -4.44
CA GLY A 59 6.16 -3.61 -3.07
C GLY A 59 5.54 -2.24 -2.79
N THR A 60 5.39 -1.37 -3.80
CA THR A 60 4.70 -0.07 -3.64
C THR A 60 3.25 -0.23 -3.17
N HIS A 61 2.53 -1.24 -3.68
CA HIS A 61 1.18 -1.57 -3.20
C HIS A 61 1.14 -1.88 -1.71
N MET A 62 2.17 -2.51 -1.14
CA MET A 62 2.23 -2.79 0.30
C MET A 62 2.38 -1.50 1.11
N LEU A 63 3.15 -0.53 0.62
CA LEU A 63 3.33 0.76 1.28
C LEU A 63 2.03 1.54 1.34
N TYR A 64 1.33 1.66 0.20
CA TYR A 64 0.00 2.26 0.14
C TYR A 64 -1.01 1.51 1.02
N SER A 65 -1.01 0.17 0.94
CA SER A 65 -1.90 -0.69 1.75
C SER A 65 -1.66 -0.57 3.26
N ASN A 66 -0.42 -0.34 3.69
CA ASN A 66 -0.10 -0.18 5.11
C ASN A 66 -0.37 1.25 5.57
N ARG A 67 -0.06 2.25 4.75
CA ARG A 67 -0.33 3.64 5.08
C ARG A 67 -1.82 3.95 5.12
N SER A 68 -2.63 3.35 4.24
CA SER A 68 -4.11 3.46 4.32
C SER A 68 -4.66 2.90 5.62
N ALA A 69 -4.14 1.78 6.10
CA ALA A 69 -4.55 1.19 7.37
C ALA A 69 -4.23 2.11 8.55
N VAL A 70 -3.07 2.77 8.52
CA VAL A 70 -2.69 3.76 9.55
C VAL A 70 -3.59 4.99 9.49
N TYR A 71 -3.89 5.51 8.30
CA TYR A 71 -4.83 6.64 8.16
C TYR A 71 -6.23 6.29 8.67
N LEU A 72 -6.74 5.08 8.45
CA LEU A 72 -8.01 4.62 9.03
C LEU A 72 -7.97 4.62 10.56
N GLN A 73 -6.85 4.20 11.16
CA GLN A 73 -6.69 4.18 12.61
C GLN A 73 -6.55 5.58 13.21
N GLU A 74 -5.91 6.50 12.48
CA GLU A 74 -5.83 7.93 12.85
C GLU A 74 -7.19 8.65 12.67
N GLY A 75 -8.07 8.10 11.82
CA GLY A 75 -9.40 8.64 11.53
C GLY A 75 -9.49 9.45 10.23
N ASP A 76 -8.39 9.59 9.50
CA ASP A 76 -8.36 10.24 8.18
C ASP A 76 -8.83 9.27 7.09
N LYS A 77 -10.15 9.12 6.98
CA LYS A 77 -10.77 8.17 6.05
C LYS A 77 -10.57 8.56 4.58
N ASP A 78 -10.41 9.84 4.28
CA ASP A 78 -10.22 10.33 2.91
C ASP A 78 -8.80 10.01 2.42
N ALA A 79 -7.78 10.26 3.25
CA ALA A 79 -6.42 9.86 2.95
C ALA A 79 -6.29 8.33 2.85
N ALA A 80 -6.98 7.60 3.74
CA ALA A 80 -7.04 6.15 3.66
C ALA A 80 -7.62 5.65 2.34
N LEU A 81 -8.70 6.29 1.85
CA LEU A 81 -9.36 5.89 0.61
C LEU A 81 -8.44 6.09 -0.58
N ALA A 82 -7.79 7.26 -0.66
CA ALA A 82 -6.84 7.55 -1.72
C ALA A 82 -5.70 6.52 -1.76
N ASP A 83 -5.10 6.21 -0.62
CA ASP A 83 -4.03 5.21 -0.54
C ASP A 83 -4.52 3.79 -0.83
N ALA A 84 -5.71 3.40 -0.36
CA ALA A 84 -6.24 2.07 -0.63
C ALA A 84 -6.55 1.88 -2.12
N GLN A 85 -7.03 2.92 -2.81
CA GLN A 85 -7.20 2.92 -4.27
C GLN A 85 -5.85 2.75 -4.98
N ARG A 86 -4.83 3.52 -4.60
CA ARG A 86 -3.47 3.35 -5.12
C ARG A 86 -2.92 1.95 -4.84
N ALA A 87 -3.18 1.39 -3.67
CA ALA A 87 -2.74 0.03 -3.34
C ALA A 87 -3.29 -1.00 -4.34
N VAL A 88 -4.56 -0.87 -4.72
CA VAL A 88 -5.21 -1.73 -5.73
C VAL A 88 -4.64 -1.48 -7.13
N GLU A 89 -4.38 -0.22 -7.51
CA GLU A 89 -3.76 0.12 -8.81
C GLU A 89 -2.37 -0.52 -9.00
N TYR A 90 -1.55 -0.55 -7.94
CA TYR A 90 -0.19 -1.12 -7.97
C TYR A 90 -0.13 -2.61 -7.58
N ALA A 91 -1.27 -3.22 -7.22
CA ALA A 91 -1.31 -4.59 -6.74
C ALA A 91 -1.05 -5.57 -7.89
N PRO A 92 -0.11 -6.53 -7.75
CA PRO A 92 -0.05 -7.64 -8.68
C PRO A 92 -1.30 -8.53 -8.54
N PRO A 93 -1.65 -9.31 -9.56
CA PRO A 93 -2.70 -10.32 -9.46
C PRO A 93 -2.48 -11.22 -8.23
N GLY A 94 -3.56 -11.54 -7.52
CA GLY A 94 -3.53 -12.36 -6.31
C GLY A 94 -3.15 -11.63 -5.01
N PHE A 95 -2.78 -10.34 -5.05
CA PHE A 95 -2.58 -9.54 -3.83
C PHE A 95 -3.92 -9.00 -3.28
N HIS A 96 -4.70 -9.87 -2.64
CA HIS A 96 -6.03 -9.50 -2.12
C HIS A 96 -6.01 -8.49 -0.98
N ASN A 97 -4.89 -8.34 -0.26
CA ASN A 97 -4.77 -7.41 0.85
C ASN A 97 -5.06 -5.96 0.43
N ALA A 98 -4.69 -5.54 -0.78
CA ALA A 98 -5.04 -4.22 -1.29
C ALA A 98 -6.55 -4.04 -1.43
N ALA A 99 -7.24 -5.04 -1.98
CA ALA A 99 -8.70 -5.02 -2.12
C ALA A 99 -9.39 -5.01 -0.75
N ILE A 100 -8.91 -5.83 0.20
CA ILE A 100 -9.42 -5.85 1.59
C ILE A 100 -9.30 -4.47 2.23
N ARG A 101 -8.14 -3.80 2.10
CA ARG A 101 -7.97 -2.44 2.66
C ARG A 101 -8.92 -1.41 2.06
N LEU A 102 -9.17 -1.49 0.75
CA LEU A 102 -10.13 -0.61 0.11
C LEU A 102 -11.55 -0.90 0.59
N ILE A 103 -11.93 -2.16 0.72
CA ILE A 103 -13.23 -2.58 1.27
C ILE A 103 -13.39 -2.06 2.71
N ASP A 104 -12.41 -2.29 3.59
CA ASP A 104 -12.41 -1.80 4.98
C ASP A 104 -12.59 -0.27 5.03
N THR A 105 -11.94 0.45 4.11
CA THR A 105 -12.04 1.90 4.02
C THR A 105 -13.42 2.36 3.56
N LEU A 106 -13.99 1.69 2.56
CA LEU A 106 -15.35 1.96 2.09
C LEU A 106 -16.38 1.70 3.21
N PHE A 107 -16.19 0.65 4.00
CA PHE A 107 -16.97 0.38 5.22
C PHE A 107 -16.87 1.52 6.23
N ALA A 108 -15.66 2.00 6.52
CA ALA A 108 -15.45 3.10 7.44
C ALA A 108 -16.12 4.41 6.96
N LEU A 109 -16.26 4.58 5.65
CA LEU A 109 -16.96 5.70 5.01
C LEU A 109 -18.48 5.50 4.88
N GLY A 110 -19.01 4.33 5.24
CA GLY A 110 -20.44 4.00 5.06
C GLY A 110 -20.83 3.70 3.61
N ARG A 111 -19.87 3.52 2.71
CA ARG A 111 -20.06 3.25 1.28
C ARG A 111 -20.23 1.74 1.04
N PHE A 112 -21.27 1.17 1.65
CA PHE A 112 -21.45 -0.29 1.70
C PHE A 112 -21.75 -0.93 0.33
N ASP A 113 -22.47 -0.22 -0.54
CA ASP A 113 -22.77 -0.71 -1.89
C ASP A 113 -21.49 -0.90 -2.73
N GLU A 114 -20.59 0.08 -2.65
CA GLU A 114 -19.30 0.02 -3.34
C GLU A 114 -18.38 -1.06 -2.74
N ALA A 115 -18.42 -1.23 -1.42
CA ALA A 115 -17.71 -2.31 -0.74
C ALA A 115 -18.21 -3.69 -1.20
N ALA A 116 -19.53 -3.87 -1.36
CA ALA A 116 -20.12 -5.10 -1.83
C ALA A 116 -19.75 -5.42 -3.29
N GLU A 117 -19.85 -4.41 -4.16
CA GLU A 117 -19.49 -4.56 -5.57
C GLU A 117 -18.00 -4.88 -5.74
N LEU A 118 -17.13 -4.17 -5.00
CA LEU A 118 -15.70 -4.44 -5.03
C LEU A 118 -15.36 -5.85 -4.53
N CYS A 119 -15.97 -6.27 -3.42
CA CYS A 119 -15.79 -7.61 -2.85
C CYS A 119 -16.17 -8.70 -3.85
N LYS A 120 -17.32 -8.53 -4.53
CA LYS A 120 -17.78 -9.46 -5.56
C LYS A 120 -16.85 -9.48 -6.78
N ARG A 121 -16.48 -8.30 -7.29
CA ARG A 121 -15.56 -8.16 -8.43
C ARG A 121 -14.21 -8.82 -8.17
N THR A 122 -13.63 -8.64 -6.99
CA THR A 122 -12.38 -9.30 -6.61
C THR A 122 -12.54 -10.82 -6.55
N ALA A 123 -13.66 -11.31 -6.03
CA ALA A 123 -13.95 -12.74 -5.95
C ALA A 123 -14.20 -13.40 -7.32
N ASP A 124 -14.71 -12.64 -8.28
CA ASP A 124 -14.95 -13.10 -9.65
C ASP A 124 -13.65 -13.08 -10.48
N GLN A 125 -12.78 -12.10 -10.26
CA GLN A 125 -11.45 -12.04 -10.87
C GLN A 125 -10.53 -13.15 -10.36
N ASP A 126 -10.58 -13.43 -9.06
CA ASP A 126 -9.77 -14.45 -8.43
C ASP A 126 -10.62 -15.28 -7.47
N SER A 127 -10.93 -16.50 -7.90
CA SER A 127 -11.72 -17.44 -7.09
C SER A 127 -10.99 -17.86 -5.82
N SER A 128 -9.66 -17.70 -5.72
CA SER A 128 -8.94 -18.01 -4.50
C SER A 128 -9.29 -17.05 -3.36
N PHE A 129 -9.74 -15.82 -3.68
CA PHE A 129 -10.18 -14.85 -2.69
C PHE A 129 -11.38 -15.37 -1.87
N LYS A 130 -12.23 -16.21 -2.46
CA LYS A 130 -13.42 -16.78 -1.80
C LYS A 130 -13.08 -17.68 -0.61
N PHE A 131 -11.87 -18.23 -0.56
CA PHE A 131 -11.41 -19.11 0.52
C PHE A 131 -10.70 -18.38 1.65
N ARG A 132 -10.51 -17.06 1.53
CA ARG A 132 -9.90 -16.25 2.59
C ARG A 132 -10.88 -16.00 3.74
N GLU A 133 -10.37 -16.04 4.96
CA GLU A 133 -11.15 -15.73 6.16
C GLU A 133 -11.68 -14.30 6.11
N GLU A 134 -10.86 -13.36 5.63
CA GLU A 134 -11.24 -11.95 5.51
C GLU A 134 -12.43 -11.76 4.57
N TYR A 135 -12.47 -12.50 3.45
CA TYR A 135 -13.61 -12.44 2.51
C TYR A 135 -14.90 -12.88 3.19
N THR A 136 -14.87 -13.98 3.95
CA THR A 136 -16.07 -14.47 4.65
C THR A 136 -16.56 -13.50 5.71
N ALA A 137 -15.64 -12.87 6.45
CA ALA A 137 -15.95 -11.83 7.43
C ALA A 137 -16.57 -10.59 6.77
N ILE A 138 -15.96 -10.08 5.70
CA ILE A 138 -16.46 -8.95 4.91
C ILE A 138 -17.87 -9.24 4.38
N LYS A 139 -18.06 -10.42 3.76
CA LYS A 139 -19.35 -10.82 3.19
C LYS A 139 -20.45 -10.86 4.26
N LYS A 140 -20.15 -11.41 5.44
CA LYS A 140 -21.08 -11.44 6.57
C LYS A 140 -21.41 -10.03 7.06
N ALA A 141 -20.42 -9.14 7.17
CA ALA A 141 -20.62 -7.75 7.57
C ALA A 141 -21.54 -7.00 6.58
N LEU A 142 -21.31 -7.15 5.27
CA LEU A 142 -22.15 -6.56 4.22
C LEU A 142 -23.60 -7.03 4.31
N GLN A 143 -23.82 -8.33 4.56
CA GLN A 143 -25.16 -8.90 4.72
C GLN A 143 -25.90 -8.35 5.95
N SER A 144 -25.19 -8.15 7.07
CA SER A 144 -25.83 -7.56 8.26
C SER A 144 -26.24 -6.11 8.06
N VAL A 145 -25.47 -5.32 7.30
CA VAL A 145 -25.81 -3.92 7.03
C VAL A 145 -27.04 -3.81 6.13
N GLY A 146 -27.15 -4.66 5.11
CA GLY A 146 -28.33 -4.69 4.23
C GLY A 146 -29.62 -5.19 4.89
N GLN A 147 -29.56 -5.74 6.10
CA GLN A 147 -30.73 -6.18 6.88
C GLN A 147 -31.17 -5.14 7.93
N GLN A 148 -30.41 -4.05 8.12
CA GLN A 148 -30.68 -3.01 9.12
C GLN A 148 -31.38 -1.77 8.54
N VAL A 149 -31.74 -1.80 7.25
CA VAL A 149 -32.50 -0.77 6.53
C VAL A 149 -33.86 -1.35 6.16
#